data_AF-A0AAW1V3J1-F1
#
_entry.id   AF-A0AAW1V3J1-F1
#
_cell.length_a   1.000
_cell.length_b   1.000
_cell.length_c   1.000
_cell.angle_alpha   90.00
_cell.angle_beta   90.00
_cell.angle_gamma   90.00
#
_symmetry.space_group_name_H-M   'P 1'
#
loop_
_entity.id
_entity.type
_entity.pdbx_description
1 polymer ?
#
loop_
_entity_poly.entity_id
_entity_poly.type
_entity_poly.pdbx_seq_one_letter_code
_entity_poly.pdbx_strand_id
1 'polypeptide(L)'
;MNYDEIFMKCSKANGWKQKMMTEISPFGKKSGKSGESSGGYLKKFLCTQKCVWEELDFISGTTINVDKVKKSELMWTFIKMEEMNAYLNCIKPIKVKVCEDIIKINVCTKAISSQS
;
A
#
# COMPACT_ATOMS: atom_id res chain seq x y z
N MET A 1 -2.94 16.07 -8.57
CA MET A 1 -3.88 15.15 -7.91
C MET A 1 -3.30 14.82 -6.55
N ASN A 2 -4.04 15.03 -5.46
CA ASN A 2 -3.52 14.80 -4.10
C ASN A 2 -3.63 13.31 -3.74
N TYR A 3 -2.66 12.76 -2.99
CA TYR A 3 -2.66 11.35 -2.56
C TYR A 3 -3.94 10.99 -1.79
N ASP A 4 -4.41 11.89 -0.93
CA ASP A 4 -5.63 11.68 -0.14
C ASP A 4 -6.87 11.52 -1.01
N GLU A 5 -6.97 12.27 -2.11
CA GLU A 5 -8.09 12.17 -3.06
C GLU A 5 -8.08 10.81 -3.77
N ILE A 6 -6.91 10.35 -4.20
CA ILE A 6 -6.72 9.04 -4.84
C ILE A 6 -7.05 7.93 -3.85
N PHE A 7 -6.53 8.03 -2.63
CA PHE A 7 -6.79 7.05 -1.57
C PHE A 7 -8.28 6.97 -1.23
N MET A 8 -8.98 8.10 -1.12
CA MET A 8 -10.42 8.13 -0.88
C MET A 8 -11.23 7.57 -2.04
N LYS A 9 -10.84 7.87 -3.29
CA LYS A 9 -11.45 7.29 -4.50
C LYS A 9 -11.30 5.77 -4.51
N CYS A 10 -10.08 5.27 -4.33
CA CYS A 10 -9.79 3.83 -4.28
C CYS A 10 -10.47 3.14 -3.10
N SER A 11 -10.58 3.82 -1.96
CA SER A 11 -11.29 3.29 -0.79
C SER A 11 -12.78 3.10 -1.08
N LYS A 12 -13.43 4.10 -1.65
CA LYS A 12 -14.85 3.97 -2.06
C LYS A 12 -15.04 2.84 -3.08
N ALA A 13 -14.17 2.73 -4.06
CA ALA A 13 -14.22 1.68 -5.08
C ALA A 13 -14.08 0.26 -4.48
N ASN A 14 -13.30 0.11 -3.40
CA ASN A 14 -13.11 -1.17 -2.70
C ASN A 14 -14.12 -1.41 -1.55
N GLY A 15 -15.20 -0.63 -1.50
CA GLY A 15 -16.31 -0.86 -0.57
C GLY A 15 -16.02 -0.44 0.87
N TRP A 16 -15.07 0.49 1.07
CA TRP A 16 -14.85 1.08 2.38
C TRP A 16 -16.01 2.00 2.76
N LYS A 17 -16.62 1.76 3.92
CA LYS A 17 -17.63 2.67 4.48
C LYS A 17 -16.92 3.88 5.08
N GLN A 18 -17.58 5.04 5.04
CA GLN A 18 -17.04 6.31 5.55
C GLN A 18 -16.59 6.23 7.02
N LYS A 19 -17.30 5.45 7.85
CA LYS A 19 -16.91 5.16 9.24
C LYS A 19 -15.64 4.33 9.38
N MET A 20 -15.34 3.47 8.40
CA MET A 20 -14.08 2.72 8.39
C MET A 20 -12.94 3.63 7.99
N MET A 21 -13.12 4.49 6.98
CA MET A 21 -12.07 5.40 6.46
C MET A 21 -11.48 6.32 7.55
N THR A 22 -12.26 6.67 8.58
CA THR A 22 -11.77 7.41 9.76
C THR A 22 -10.89 6.59 10.71
N GLU A 23 -11.02 5.25 10.70
CA GLU A 23 -10.23 4.31 11.51
C GLU A 23 -8.98 3.79 10.75
N ILE A 24 -9.00 3.87 9.42
CA ILE A 24 -7.88 3.55 8.49
C ILE A 24 -7.30 4.85 7.97
N SER A 25 -7.09 5.80 8.86
CA SER A 25 -5.93 6.62 8.61
C SER A 25 -4.74 5.66 8.52
N PRO A 26 -3.93 5.67 7.43
CA PRO A 26 -2.62 5.00 7.45
C PRO A 26 -1.76 5.46 8.65
N PHE A 27 -2.21 6.53 9.33
CA PHE A 27 -1.56 7.30 10.38
C PHE A 27 -2.31 7.25 11.73
N GLY A 28 -3.42 6.49 11.85
CA GLY A 28 -4.24 6.46 13.06
C GLY A 28 -3.68 5.51 14.13
N LYS A 29 -3.16 6.05 15.23
CA LYS A 29 -2.89 5.30 16.47
C LYS A 29 -4.08 4.39 16.80
N LYS A 30 -3.78 3.09 16.98
CA LYS A 30 -4.62 2.02 17.55
C LYS A 30 -5.98 2.50 18.09
N SER A 31 -7.06 2.15 17.41
CA SER A 31 -8.41 2.06 18.01
C SER A 31 -9.33 1.29 17.07
N GLY A 32 -9.30 -0.04 17.14
CA GLY A 32 -10.26 -0.90 16.45
C GLY A 32 -10.61 -2.06 17.35
N LYS A 33 -11.50 -1.83 18.33
CA LYS A 33 -12.29 -2.92 18.91
C LYS A 33 -13.16 -3.50 17.78
N SER A 34 -13.49 -4.78 17.92
CA SER A 34 -14.53 -5.55 17.21
C SER A 34 -14.26 -5.98 15.75
N GLY A 35 -13.77 -7.21 15.60
CA GLY A 35 -14.69 -8.33 15.38
C GLY A 35 -15.15 -8.66 13.95
N GLU A 36 -14.67 -8.00 12.91
CA GLU A 36 -14.89 -8.44 11.51
C GLU A 36 -13.61 -9.12 11.01
N SER A 37 -13.69 -10.42 10.69
CA SER A 37 -12.58 -11.33 10.36
C SER A 37 -11.36 -10.63 9.76
N SER A 38 -10.22 -10.69 10.46
CA SER A 38 -8.96 -9.99 10.17
C SER A 38 -8.50 -10.08 8.69
N GLY A 39 -8.91 -11.12 7.98
CA GLY A 39 -8.64 -11.31 6.55
C GLY A 39 -9.44 -10.42 5.59
N GLY A 40 -10.69 -10.07 5.92
CA GLY A 40 -11.56 -9.26 5.05
C GLY A 40 -11.13 -7.80 4.99
N TYR A 41 -10.74 -7.25 6.13
CA TYR A 41 -10.21 -5.88 6.23
C TYR A 41 -8.85 -5.75 5.54
N LEU A 42 -7.95 -6.70 5.80
CA LEU A 42 -6.62 -6.72 5.18
C LEU A 42 -6.72 -6.80 3.65
N LYS A 43 -7.60 -7.66 3.12
CA LYS A 43 -7.81 -7.77 1.66
C LYS A 43 -8.30 -6.47 1.05
N LYS A 44 -9.31 -5.81 1.65
CA LYS A 44 -9.79 -4.50 1.19
C LYS A 44 -8.70 -3.44 1.22
N PHE A 45 -7.84 -3.45 2.24
CA PHE A 45 -6.72 -2.52 2.35
C PHE A 45 -5.69 -2.74 1.24
N LEU A 46 -5.30 -4.00 1.02
CA LEU A 46 -4.36 -4.35 -0.05
C LEU A 46 -4.92 -4.01 -1.43
N CYS A 47 -6.23 -4.16 -1.65
CA CYS A 47 -6.86 -3.76 -2.91
C CYS A 47 -6.91 -2.23 -3.09
N THR A 48 -7.16 -1.48 -2.01
CA THR A 48 -7.04 -0.01 -2.04
C THR A 48 -5.61 0.41 -2.40
N GLN A 49 -4.59 -0.21 -1.80
CA GLN A 49 -3.18 0.07 -2.12
C GLN A 49 -2.86 -0.23 -3.57
N LYS A 50 -3.26 -1.39 -4.10
CA LYS A 50 -3.11 -1.73 -5.51
C LYS A 50 -3.77 -0.67 -6.41
N CYS A 51 -5.01 -0.26 -6.11
CA CYS A 51 -5.72 0.78 -6.87
C CYS A 51 -4.97 2.12 -6.86
N VAL A 52 -4.44 2.54 -5.70
CA VAL A 52 -3.66 3.78 -5.60
C VAL A 52 -2.41 3.71 -6.48
N TRP A 53 -1.74 2.56 -6.51
CA TRP A 53 -0.57 2.35 -7.37
C TRP A 53 -0.91 2.34 -8.86
N GLU A 54 -2.09 1.85 -9.23
CA GLU A 54 -2.60 1.91 -10.61
C GLU A 54 -2.93 3.36 -11.00
N GLU A 55 -3.61 4.12 -10.13
CA GLU A 55 -3.95 5.54 -10.36
C GLU A 55 -2.71 6.46 -10.42
N LEU A 56 -1.65 6.10 -9.69
CA LEU A 56 -0.34 6.78 -9.76
C LEU A 56 0.54 6.27 -10.90
N ASP A 57 0.05 5.34 -11.71
CA ASP A 57 0.76 4.76 -12.87
C ASP A 57 2.10 4.11 -12.46
N PHE A 58 2.15 3.58 -11.23
CA PHE A 58 3.25 2.74 -10.74
C PHE A 58 3.09 1.30 -11.20
N ILE A 59 1.87 0.85 -11.51
CA ILE A 59 1.61 -0.48 -12.04
C ILE A 59 1.12 -0.34 -13.48
N SER A 60 1.85 -0.95 -14.40
CA SER A 60 1.42 -1.11 -15.79
C SER A 60 1.14 -2.58 -16.07
N GLY A 61 -0.15 -2.93 -16.21
CA GLY A 61 -0.61 -4.31 -16.27
C GLY A 61 -0.33 -5.05 -14.96
N THR A 62 0.73 -5.87 -14.93
CA THR A 62 1.16 -6.59 -13.71
C THR A 62 2.55 -6.18 -13.23
N THR A 63 3.20 -5.26 -13.93
CA THR A 63 4.60 -4.88 -13.69
C THR A 63 4.66 -3.56 -12.94
N ILE A 64 5.50 -3.51 -11.90
CA ILE A 64 5.77 -2.29 -11.15
C ILE A 64 6.83 -1.47 -11.89
N ASN A 65 6.53 -0.21 -12.19
CA ASN A 65 7.48 0.78 -12.68
C ASN A 65 8.31 1.34 -11.53
N VAL A 66 9.42 0.66 -11.24
CA VAL A 66 10.33 0.98 -10.13
C VAL A 66 10.88 2.41 -10.24
N ASP A 67 11.13 2.90 -11.45
CA ASP A 67 11.65 4.25 -11.66
C ASP A 67 10.64 5.33 -11.28
N LYS A 68 9.35 5.11 -11.56
CA LYS A 68 8.27 6.01 -11.13
C LYS A 68 8.08 5.97 -9.62
N VAL A 69 8.10 4.78 -9.02
CA VAL A 69 8.03 4.64 -7.55
C VAL A 69 9.21 5.39 -6.90
N LYS A 70 10.43 5.20 -7.40
CA LYS A 70 11.64 5.88 -6.93
C LYS A 70 11.54 7.40 -6.99
N LYS A 71 10.88 7.96 -8.00
CA LYS A 71 10.72 9.42 -8.16
C LYS A 71 9.50 9.99 -7.43
N SER A 72 8.67 9.17 -6.81
CA SER A 72 7.45 9.63 -6.15
C SER A 72 7.72 10.14 -4.73
N GLU A 73 7.77 11.46 -4.57
CA GLU A 73 7.86 12.10 -3.25
C GLU A 73 6.68 11.71 -2.34
N LEU A 74 5.49 11.50 -2.92
CA LEU A 74 4.30 11.03 -2.19
C LEU A 74 4.54 9.67 -1.53
N MET A 75 5.13 8.70 -2.21
CA MET A 75 5.41 7.38 -1.62
C MET A 75 6.46 7.47 -0.50
N TRP A 76 7.49 8.28 -0.68
CA TRP A 76 8.60 8.40 0.27
C TRP A 76 8.27 9.25 1.49
N THR A 77 7.16 9.99 1.47
CA THR A 77 6.63 10.64 2.67
C THR A 77 6.23 9.62 3.74
N PHE A 78 5.95 8.37 3.35
CA PHE A 78 5.39 7.34 4.21
C PHE A 78 6.31 6.15 4.49
N ILE A 79 7.39 6.00 3.72
CA ILE A 79 8.42 4.98 3.92
C ILE A 79 9.62 5.67 4.55
N LYS A 80 10.12 5.15 5.66
CA LYS A 80 11.32 5.71 6.27
C LYS A 80 12.48 5.63 5.27
N MET A 81 13.31 6.67 5.21
CA MET A 81 14.47 6.69 4.29
C MET A 81 15.38 5.46 4.43
N GLU A 82 15.53 4.94 5.65
CA GLU A 82 16.31 3.71 5.94
C GLU A 82 15.74 2.45 5.27
N GLU A 83 14.42 2.41 5.03
CA GLU A 83 13.74 1.29 4.40
C GLU A 83 13.61 1.44 2.88
N MET A 84 13.94 2.62 2.32
CA MET A 84 13.75 2.92 0.89
C MET A 84 14.50 1.94 -0.02
N ASN A 85 15.77 1.65 0.27
CA ASN A 85 16.56 0.72 -0.54
C ASN A 85 16.04 -0.72 -0.45
N ALA A 86 15.67 -1.18 0.75
CA ALA A 86 15.05 -2.48 0.94
C ALA A 86 13.72 -2.58 0.17
N TYR A 87 12.90 -1.54 0.24
CA TYR A 87 11.63 -1.45 -0.46
C TYR A 87 11.81 -1.55 -1.98
N LEU A 88 12.72 -0.76 -2.56
CA LEU A 88 13.02 -0.77 -4.00
C LEU A 88 13.56 -2.12 -4.49
N ASN A 89 14.35 -2.81 -3.67
CA ASN A 89 14.83 -4.16 -3.98
C ASN A 89 13.68 -5.18 -3.98
N CYS A 90 12.75 -5.05 -3.05
CA CYS A 90 11.62 -5.97 -2.90
C CYS A 90 10.55 -5.80 -3.98
N ILE A 91 10.31 -4.60 -4.51
CA ILE A 91 9.31 -4.39 -5.56
C ILE A 91 9.73 -4.92 -6.93
N LYS A 92 11.04 -4.91 -7.25
CA LYS A 92 11.59 -5.31 -8.56
C LYS A 92 11.11 -6.69 -9.06
N PRO A 93 11.17 -7.76 -8.26
CA PRO A 93 10.78 -9.09 -8.72
C PRO A 93 9.26 -9.36 -8.67
N ILE A 94 8.46 -8.47 -8.06
CA ILE A 94 7.05 -8.73 -7.79
C ILE A 94 6.20 -8.36 -9.01
N LYS A 95 5.37 -9.32 -9.45
CA LYS A 95 4.26 -9.07 -10.38
C LYS A 95 2.96 -8.95 -9.60
N VAL A 96 2.28 -7.82 -9.72
CA VAL A 96 1.01 -7.56 -9.01
C VAL A 96 -0.14 -8.05 -9.88
N LYS A 97 -0.59 -9.28 -9.65
CA LYS A 97 -1.74 -9.88 -10.35
C LYS A 97 -3.01 -9.74 -9.53
N VAL A 98 -2.88 -9.91 -8.23
CA VAL A 98 -3.96 -9.76 -7.25
C VAL A 98 -3.56 -8.75 -6.18
N CYS A 99 -4.55 -8.22 -5.46
CA CYS A 99 -4.30 -7.25 -4.40
C CYS A 99 -3.32 -7.78 -3.35
N GLU A 100 -3.43 -9.07 -3.02
CA GLU A 100 -2.62 -9.75 -2.02
C GLU A 100 -1.12 -9.77 -2.38
N ASP A 101 -0.75 -9.60 -3.65
CA ASP A 101 0.65 -9.53 -4.04
C ASP A 101 1.38 -8.32 -3.43
N ILE A 102 0.65 -7.23 -3.11
CA ILE A 102 1.22 -6.04 -2.47
C ILE A 102 1.82 -6.38 -1.09
N ILE A 103 1.27 -7.37 -0.36
CA ILE A 103 1.80 -7.75 0.96
C ILE A 103 3.23 -8.30 0.88
N LYS A 104 3.61 -8.91 -0.26
CA LYS A 104 4.93 -9.49 -0.47
C LYS A 104 6.02 -8.44 -0.42
N ILE A 105 5.73 -7.20 -0.85
CA ILE A 105 6.64 -6.06 -0.76
C ILE A 105 6.96 -5.75 0.70
N ASN A 106 5.93 -5.68 1.55
CA ASN A 106 6.08 -5.36 2.97
C ASN A 106 6.78 -6.48 3.74
N VAL A 107 6.45 -7.75 3.43
CA VAL A 107 7.10 -8.91 4.05
C VAL A 107 8.59 -8.93 3.70
N CYS A 108 8.93 -8.73 2.43
CA CYS A 108 10.32 -8.66 1.99
C CYS A 108 11.08 -7.50 2.63
N THR A 109 10.48 -6.29 2.66
CA THR A 109 11.13 -5.10 3.24
C THR A 109 11.45 -5.32 4.71
N LYS A 110 10.49 -5.83 5.49
CA LYS A 110 10.70 -6.14 6.92
C LYS A 110 11.77 -7.19 7.15
N ALA A 111 11.82 -8.23 6.31
CA ALA A 111 12.83 -9.27 6.42
C ALA A 111 14.25 -8.70 6.26
N ILE A 112 14.44 -7.76 5.34
CA ILE A 112 15.72 -7.06 5.14
C ILE A 112 16.01 -6.11 6.33
N SER A 113 15.04 -5.27 6.71
CA SER A 113 15.23 -4.29 7.79
C SER A 113 15.47 -4.94 9.16
N SER A 114 15.01 -6.18 9.38
CA SER A 114 15.20 -6.91 10.65
C SER A 114 16.55 -7.64 10.73
N GLN A 115 17.36 -7.61 9.66
CA GLN A 115 18.71 -8.18 9.60
C GLN A 115 19.81 -7.12 9.78
N SER A 116 19.43 -5.84 9.93
CA SER A 116 20.34 -4.69 10.06
C SER A 116 20.53 -4.27 11.52
#